data_AF-A0A2U3RQ42-F1
#
_entry.id   AF-A0A2U3RQ42-F1
#
_cell.length_a   1.000
_cell.length_b   1.000
_cell.length_c   1.000
_cell.angle_alpha   90.00
_cell.angle_beta   90.00
_cell.angle_gamma   90.00
#
_symmetry.space_group_name_H-M   'P 1'
#
loop_
_entity.id
_entity.type
_entity.pdbx_description
1 polymer ?
#
loop_
_entity_poly.entity_id
_entity_poly.type
_entity_poly.pdbx_seq_one_letter_code
_entity_poly.pdbx_strand_id
1 'polypeptide(L)' 'MKKCIITVYYLIDNFCKIYQEWERKRLIPSSNQRNIDGKLSLAELLTIAIYFYVS' A
#
# COMPACT_ATOMS: atom_id res chain seq x y z
N MET A 1 3.49 16.97 17.85
CA MET A 1 4.41 16.01 17.20
C MET A 1 4.17 16.08 15.70
N LYS A 2 5.15 16.54 14.90
CA LYS A 2 5.07 16.40 13.45
C LYS A 2 5.00 14.90 13.16
N LYS A 3 3.87 14.41 12.64
CA LYS A 3 3.78 13.04 12.15
C LYS A 3 4.75 12.96 10.99
N CYS A 4 5.88 12.27 11.19
CA CYS A 4 6.92 12.20 10.18
C CYS A 4 6.36 11.39 9.01
N ILE A 5 5.98 12.07 7.93
CA ILE A 5 5.41 11.45 6.73
C ILE A 5 6.32 10.34 6.19
N ILE A 6 7.63 10.50 6.38
CA ILE A 6 8.66 9.50 6.03
C ILE A 6 8.44 8.20 6.81
N THR A 7 8.18 8.27 8.11
CA THR A 7 7.92 7.09 8.96
C THR A 7 6.61 6.41 8.57
N VAL A 8 5.57 7.19 8.29
CA VAL A 8 4.27 6.66 7.85
C VAL A 8 4.42 5.94 6.50
N TYR A 9 5.08 6.59 5.54
CA TYR A 9 5.35 5.99 4.24
C TYR A 9 6.18 4.72 4.36
N TYR A 10 7.24 4.71 5.18
CA TYR A 10 8.08 3.53 5.39
C TYR A 10 7.30 2.34 5.96
N LEU A 11 6.42 2.57 6.94
CA LEU A 11 5.59 1.49 7.49
C LEU A 11 4.60 0.94 6.45
N ILE A 12 3.98 1.82 5.68
CA ILE A 12 3.01 1.45 4.64
C ILE A 12 3.71 0.70 3.49
N ASP A 13 4.88 1.15 3.06
CA ASP A 13 5.66 0.48 2.01
C ASP A 13 6.06 -0.95 2.40
N ASN A 14 6.55 -1.15 3.63
CA ASN A 14 6.85 -2.48 4.15
C ASN A 14 5.60 -3.37 4.21
N PHE A 15 4.48 -2.83 4.66
CA PHE A 15 3.21 -3.55 4.66
C PHE A 15 2.79 -3.96 3.23
N CYS A 16 2.86 -3.04 2.26
CA CYS A 16 2.50 -3.30 0.88
C CYS A 16 3.35 -4.41 0.24
N LYS A 17 4.66 -4.44 0.52
CA LYS A 17 5.56 -5.50 0.05
C LYS A 17 5.14 -6.87 0.57
N ILE A 18 4.87 -6.98 1.87
CA ILE A 18 4.41 -8.24 2.50
C ILE A 18 3.05 -8.64 1.94
N TYR A 19 2.13 -7.68 1.79
CA TYR A 19 0.80 -7.90 1.23
C TYR A 19 0.87 -8.45 -0.19
N GLN A 20 1.69 -7.85 -1.06
CA GLN A 20 1.88 -8.30 -2.44
C GLN A 20 2.50 -9.69 -2.51
N GLU A 21 3.47 -9.99 -1.63
CA GLU A 21 4.06 -11.33 -1.56
C GLU A 21 3.04 -12.38 -1.11
N TRP A 22 2.20 -12.05 -0.13
CA TRP A 22 1.10 -12.91 0.31
C TRP A 22 0.06 -13.11 -0.79
N GLU A 23 -0.32 -12.05 -1.49
CA GLU A 23 -1.27 -12.09 -2.61
C GLU A 23 -0.76 -13.00 -3.74
N ARG A 24 0.55 -12.95 -4.04
CA ARG A 24 1.18 -13.83 -5.02
C ARG A 24 1.16 -15.31 -4.61
N LYS A 25 1.24 -15.60 -3.32
CA LYS A 25 1.24 -16.98 -2.75
C LYS A 25 -0.17 -17.52 -2.51
N ARG A 26 -1.21 -16.72 -2.76
CA ARG A 26 -2.59 -17.08 -2.40
C ARG A 26 -3.11 -18.18 -3.32
N LEU A 27 -3.66 -19.25 -2.74
CA LEU A 27 -4.17 -20.43 -3.48
C LEU A 27 -5.36 -20.10 -4.38
N ILE A 28 -6.20 -19.15 -3.96
CA ILE A 28 -7.32 -18.66 -4.76
C ILE A 28 -6.90 -17.31 -5.36
N PRO A 29 -6.68 -17.26 -6.69
CA PRO A 29 -6.36 -16.01 -7.35
C PRO A 29 -7.52 -15.04 -7.15
N SER A 30 -7.20 -13.78 -6.88
CA SER A 30 -8.19 -12.71 -6.97
C SER A 30 -8.59 -12.59 -8.45
N SER A 31 -9.71 -13.18 -8.83
CA SER A 31 -10.16 -13.27 -10.23
C SER A 31 -10.41 -11.91 -10.89
N ASN A 32 -10.41 -10.82 -10.11
CA ASN A 32 -10.67 -9.44 -10.54
C ASN A 32 -9.51 -8.47 -10.27
N GLN A 33 -8.31 -8.96 -9.93
CA GLN A 33 -7.16 -8.08 -9.78
C GLN A 33 -6.73 -7.57 -11.16
N ARG A 34 -7.25 -6.41 -11.58
CA ARG A 34 -6.64 -5.70 -12.72
C ARG A 34 -5.33 -5.15 -12.22
N ASN A 35 -4.23 -5.73 -12.68
CA ASN A 35 -2.92 -5.11 -12.56
C ASN A 35 -2.89 -3.93 -13.54
N ILE A 36 -3.59 -2.85 -13.18
CA ILE A 36 -3.46 -1.58 -13.87
C ILE A 36 -2.19 -1.00 -13.29
N ASP A 37 -1.10 -1.08 -14.05
CA ASP A 37 0.09 -0.26 -13.81
C ASP A 37 -0.33 1.21 -13.96
N GLY A 38 -0.93 1.72 -12.89
CA GLY A 38 -1.29 3.12 -12.74
C GLY A 38 -0.06 3.94 -12.37
N LYS A 39 -0.18 5.26 -12.47
CA LYS A 39 0.91 6.19 -12.12
C LYS A 39 1.28 6.20 -10.63
N LEU A 40 0.47 5.57 -9.78
CA LEU A 40 0.60 5.54 -8.32
C LEU A 40 0.63 4.09 -7.82
N SER A 41 1.63 3.78 -7.01
CA SER A 41 1.72 2.53 -6.28
C SER A 41 0.69 2.45 -5.15
N LEU A 42 0.37 1.22 -4.72
CA LEU A 42 -0.51 0.97 -3.58
C LEU A 42 0.00 1.67 -2.29
N ALA A 43 1.32 1.71 -2.09
CA ALA A 43 1.94 2.35 -0.94
C ALA A 43 1.74 3.87 -0.93
N GLU A 44 1.88 4.53 -2.09
CA GLU A 44 1.62 5.96 -2.22
C GLU A 44 0.14 6.28 -1.98
N LEU A 45 -0.76 5.50 -2.57
CA LEU A 45 -2.21 5.67 -2.40
C LEU A 45 -2.62 5.55 -0.91
N LEU A 46 -2.16 4.49 -0.24
CA LEU A 46 -2.41 4.27 1.19
C LEU A 46 -1.81 5.37 2.06
N THR A 47 -0.60 5.86 1.71
CA THR A 47 0.03 6.96 2.44
C THR A 47 -0.79 8.23 2.33
N ILE A 48 -1.29 8.57 1.15
CA ILE A 48 -2.17 9.74 0.95
C ILE A 48 -3.47 9.57 1.75
N ALA A 49 -4.11 8.40 1.67
CA ALA A 49 -5.37 8.13 2.38
C ALA A 49 -5.21 8.20 3.91
N ILE A 50 -4.18 7.56 4.46
CA ILE A 50 -3.91 7.56 5.90
C ILE A 50 -3.49 8.95 6.36
N TYR A 51 -2.62 9.63 5.60
CA TYR A 51 -2.22 10.99 5.93
C TYR A 51 -3.42 11.94 5.98
N PHE A 52 -4.35 11.83 5.02
CA PHE A 52 -5.57 12.63 5.01
C PHE A 52 -6.51 12.28 6.18
N TYR A 53 -6.68 10.98 6.47
CA TYR A 53 -7.55 10.54 7.58
C TYR A 53 -7.02 10.97 8.96
N VAL A 54 -5.70 11.01 9.11
CA VAL A 54 -5.01 11.26 10.37
C VAL A 54 -4.67 12.76 10.56
N SER A 55 -4.87 13.60 9.55
CA SER A 55 -4.70 15.07 9.61
C SER A 55 -6.00 15.75 10.03
#